data_AF-A0A7Z9KUT4-F1
#
_entry.id   AF-A0A7Z9KUT4-F1
#
_cell.length_a   1.000
_cell.length_b   1.000
_cell.length_c   1.000
_cell.angle_alpha   90.00
_cell.angle_beta   90.00
_cell.angle_gamma   90.00
#
_symmetry.space_group_name_H-M   'P 1'
#
loop_
_entity.id
_entity.type
_entity.pdbx_description
1 polymer ?
#
loop_
_entity_poly.entity_id
_entity_poly.type
_entity_poly.pdbx_seq_one_letter_code
_entity_poly.pdbx_strand_id
1 'polypeptide(L)'
;MHRVITEHFADGRDDLVHSRDVTWLEVRAHRDAALAASDWRAVKDRVLPNAWKEFRDLLRTLPQRFDDPNDAADNWPVMPDE
;
A
#
# COMPACT_ATOMS: atom_id res chain seq x y z
N MET A 1 -25.82 -14.68 -0.36
CA MET A 1 -25.33 -14.75 1.03
C MET A 1 -24.08 -13.88 1.15
N HIS A 2 -24.23 -12.62 1.56
CA HIS A 2 -23.13 -11.81 2.07
C HIS A 2 -23.69 -11.08 3.29
N ARG A 3 -23.20 -11.40 4.49
CA ARG A 3 -23.62 -10.73 5.72
C ARG A 3 -22.93 -9.37 5.77
N VAL A 4 -23.73 -8.32 5.73
CA VAL A 4 -23.36 -6.94 6.04
C VAL A 4 -23.15 -6.81 7.54
N ILE A 5 -22.06 -6.15 7.95
CA ILE A 5 -21.88 -5.70 9.33
C ILE A 5 -22.68 -4.39 9.41
N THR A 6 -23.87 -4.47 9.99
CA THR A 6 -24.74 -3.32 10.21
C THR A 6 -24.08 -2.36 11.19
N GLU A 7 -23.71 -1.17 10.73
CA GLU A 7 -23.64 0.00 11.59
C GLU A 7 -24.72 0.99 11.16
N HIS A 8 -25.74 1.05 12.01
CA HIS A 8 -26.94 1.86 11.86
C HIS A 8 -26.62 3.25 12.42
N PHE A 9 -26.05 4.14 11.61
CA PHE A 9 -25.87 5.54 11.97
C PHE A 9 -26.97 6.38 11.34
N ALA A 10 -27.87 6.82 12.21
CA ALA A 10 -28.95 7.75 11.91
C ALA A 10 -28.39 9.18 11.76
N ASP A 11 -28.00 9.57 10.56
CA ASP A 11 -28.07 10.96 10.09
C ASP A 11 -28.00 10.91 8.56
N GLY A 12 -29.01 11.42 7.88
CA GLY A 12 -29.16 11.40 6.42
C GLY A 12 -28.18 12.34 5.70
N ARG A 13 -26.88 12.16 5.94
CA ARG A 13 -25.81 12.74 5.14
C ARG A 13 -25.09 11.58 4.47
N ASP A 14 -25.30 11.51 3.16
CA ASP A 14 -24.42 10.87 2.19
C ASP A 14 -22.97 11.01 2.67
N ASP A 15 -22.46 9.96 3.31
CA ASP A 15 -21.05 9.77 3.57
C ASP A 15 -20.43 9.59 2.19
N LEU A 16 -20.16 10.72 1.55
CA LEU A 16 -19.19 10.80 0.48
C LEU A 16 -17.89 10.32 1.10
N VAL A 17 -17.67 9.00 1.07
CA VAL A 17 -16.34 8.41 1.08
C VAL A 17 -15.58 9.23 0.04
N HIS A 18 -14.79 10.18 0.51
CA HIS A 18 -13.90 10.94 -0.35
C HIS A 18 -12.79 9.97 -0.74
N SER A 19 -13.11 9.07 -1.66
CA SER A 19 -12.16 8.24 -2.38
C SER A 19 -11.32 9.22 -3.19
N ARG A 20 -10.28 9.78 -2.58
CA ARG A 20 -9.33 10.59 -3.31
C ARG A 20 -8.67 9.67 -4.32
N ASP A 21 -8.90 9.95 -5.61
CA ASP A 21 -8.26 9.20 -6.69
C ASP A 21 -6.73 9.29 -6.52
N VAL A 22 -6.13 8.16 -6.20
CA VAL A 22 -4.69 8.01 -6.15
C VAL A 22 -4.22 7.98 -7.59
N THR A 23 -3.28 8.85 -7.95
CA THR A 23 -2.67 8.81 -9.28
C THR A 23 -1.42 7.94 -9.28
N TRP A 24 -1.04 7.42 -10.44
CA TRP A 24 0.24 6.70 -10.61
C TRP A 24 1.47 7.50 -10.15
N LEU A 25 1.37 8.84 -10.17
CA LEU A 25 2.42 9.71 -9.65
C LEU A 25 2.56 9.55 -8.13
N GLU A 26 1.45 9.55 -7.39
CA GLU A 26 1.45 9.36 -5.93
C GLU A 26 1.92 7.96 -5.56
N VAL A 27 1.45 6.92 -6.27
CA VAL A 27 1.90 5.52 -6.09
C VAL A 27 3.42 5.41 -6.26
N ARG A 28 3.99 6.00 -7.32
CA ARG A 28 5.44 5.97 -7.56
C ARG A 28 6.20 6.77 -6.51
N ALA A 29 5.71 7.95 -6.11
CA ALA A 29 6.33 8.76 -5.07
C ALA A 29 6.36 8.01 -3.73
N HIS A 30 5.26 7.39 -3.33
CA HIS A 30 5.19 6.56 -2.12
C HIS A 30 6.08 5.32 -2.21
N ARG A 31 6.16 4.69 -3.38
CA ARG A 31 7.05 3.54 -3.61
C ARG A 31 8.50 3.93 -3.40
N ASP A 32 8.95 5.01 -4.02
CA ASP A 32 10.32 5.51 -3.88
C ASP A 32 10.62 5.93 -2.43
N ALA A 33 9.66 6.57 -1.75
CA ALA A 33 9.77 6.89 -0.33
C ALA A 33 9.88 5.63 0.56
N ALA A 34 9.07 4.60 0.32
CA ALA A 34 9.13 3.34 1.05
C ALA A 34 10.44 2.58 0.78
N LEU A 35 10.93 2.60 -0.46
CA LEU A 35 12.21 2.01 -0.83
C LEU A 35 13.37 2.73 -0.13
N ALA A 36 13.36 4.07 -0.10
CA ALA A 36 14.35 4.89 0.60
C ALA A 36 14.29 4.70 2.13
N ALA A 37 13.08 4.66 2.69
CA ALA A 37 12.84 4.37 4.11
C ALA A 37 13.26 2.95 4.50
N SER A 38 13.40 2.03 3.55
CA SER A 38 13.92 0.68 3.79
C SER A 38 15.42 0.55 3.44
N ASP A 39 15.98 1.55 2.74
CA ASP A 39 17.34 1.49 2.18
C ASP A 39 18.42 1.53 3.27
N TRP A 40 18.18 2.26 4.37
CA TRP A 40 19.07 2.27 5.54
C TRP A 40 19.18 0.90 6.23
N ARG A 41 18.21 -0.01 6.04
CA ARG A 41 18.31 -1.40 6.53
C ARG A 41 19.12 -2.31 5.59
N ALA A 42 19.30 -1.91 4.32
CA ALA A 42 20.09 -2.62 3.33
C ALA A 42 21.58 -2.24 3.35
N VAL A 43 22.07 -1.66 4.45
CA VAL A 43 23.49 -1.37 4.66
C VAL A 43 24.26 -2.69 4.78
N LYS A 44 25.46 -2.72 4.19
CA LYS A 44 26.35 -3.89 4.07
C LYS A 44 26.64 -4.64 5.38
N ASP A 45 26.41 -3.99 6.51
CA ASP A 45 26.65 -4.49 7.86
C ASP A 45 25.54 -5.42 8.38
N ARG A 46 24.38 -5.48 7.73
CA ARG A 46 23.22 -6.25 8.19
C ARG A 46 22.75 -7.26 7.14
N VAL A 47 22.41 -8.46 7.60
CA VAL A 47 21.71 -9.44 6.75
C VAL A 47 20.28 -8.98 6.61
N LEU A 48 19.92 -8.51 5.41
CA LEU A 48 18.56 -8.12 5.10
C LEU A 48 17.64 -9.35 5.18
N PRO A 49 16.64 -9.38 6.09
CA PRO A 49 15.71 -10.50 6.19
C PRO A 49 14.97 -10.73 4.87
N ASN A 50 14.60 -11.97 4.58
CA ASN A 50 13.95 -12.31 3.32
C ASN A 50 12.63 -11.54 3.14
N ALA A 51 11.90 -11.27 4.22
CA ALA A 51 10.68 -10.46 4.23
C ALA A 51 10.89 -9.06 3.62
N TRP A 52 12.02 -8.41 3.88
CA TRP A 52 12.34 -7.09 3.31
C TRP A 52 12.67 -7.18 1.82
N LYS A 53 13.26 -8.29 1.35
CA LYS A 53 13.48 -8.51 -0.09
C LYS A 53 12.14 -8.66 -0.81
N GLU A 54 11.24 -9.49 -0.26
CA GLU A 54 9.91 -9.70 -0.84
C GLU A 54 9.07 -8.42 -0.82
N PHE A 55 9.09 -7.65 0.28
CA PHE A 55 8.45 -6.34 0.35
C PHE A 55 8.91 -5.40 -0.77
N ARG A 56 10.22 -5.31 -1.00
CA ARG A 56 10.79 -4.45 -2.07
C ARG A 56 10.46 -4.94 -3.47
N ASP A 57 10.39 -6.25 -3.68
CA ASP A 57 10.00 -6.85 -4.95
C ASP A 57 8.51 -6.58 -5.26
N LEU A 58 7.64 -6.77 -4.26
CA LEU A 58 6.22 -6.47 -4.33
C LEU A 58 5.97 -4.98 -4.65
N LEU A 59 6.70 -4.07 -4.01
CA LEU A 59 6.64 -2.63 -4.30
C LEU A 59 7.02 -2.27 -5.74
N ARG A 60 7.95 -2.99 -6.35
CA ARG A 60 8.31 -2.79 -7.77
C ARG A 60 7.32 -3.42 -8.73
N THR A 61 6.70 -4.52 -8.33
CA THR A 61 5.75 -5.29 -9.14
C THR A 61 4.33 -4.72 -9.07
N LEU A 62 3.99 -3.92 -8.05
CA LEU A 62 2.73 -3.18 -7.88
C LEU A 62 2.20 -2.53 -9.18
N PRO A 63 2.94 -1.64 -9.88
CA PRO A 63 2.46 -1.02 -11.11
C PRO A 63 2.33 -1.96 -12.32
N GLN A 64 2.85 -3.19 -12.23
CA GLN A 64 2.70 -4.19 -13.28
C GLN A 64 1.57 -5.19 -12.99
N ARG A 65 1.08 -5.24 -11.75
CA ARG A 65 0.01 -6.17 -11.32
C ARG A 65 -1.39 -5.57 -11.40
N PHE A 66 -1.48 -4.25 -11.36
CA PHE A 66 -2.75 -3.53 -11.28
C PHE A 66 -2.83 -2.49 -12.39
N ASP A 67 -3.99 -2.42 -13.05
CA ASP A 67 -4.27 -1.46 -14.12
C ASP A 67 -4.62 -0.08 -13.53
N ASP A 68 -5.28 -0.10 -12.37
CA ASP A 68 -5.71 1.08 -11.64
C ASP A 68 -4.76 1.43 -10.47
N PRO A 69 -4.38 2.71 -10.33
CA PRO A 69 -3.55 3.18 -9.23
C PRO A 69 -4.24 3.09 -7.86
N ASN A 70 -5.58 3.18 -7.84
CA ASN A 70 -6.36 2.97 -6.62
C ASN A 70 -6.28 1.52 -6.14
N ASP A 71 -6.38 0.56 -7.06
CA ASP A 71 -6.27 -0.88 -6.74
C ASP A 71 -4.86 -1.25 -6.29
N ALA A 72 -3.84 -0.62 -6.90
CA ALA A 72 -2.45 -0.73 -6.44
C ALA A 72 -2.25 -0.14 -5.02
N ALA A 73 -2.89 0.97 -4.70
CA ALA A 73 -2.80 1.59 -3.38
C ALA A 73 -3.54 0.76 -2.31
N ASP A 74 -4.65 0.11 -2.66
CA ASP A 74 -5.38 -0.79 -1.77
C ASP A 74 -4.58 -2.08 -1.48
N ASN A 75 -3.91 -2.62 -2.51
CA ASN A 75 -3.04 -3.79 -2.41
C ASN A 75 -1.59 -3.47 -1.99
N TRP A 76 -1.38 -2.38 -1.23
CA TRP A 76 -0.04 -2.00 -0.80
C TRP A 76 0.56 -3.05 0.16
N PRO A 77 1.78 -3.56 -0.09
CA PRO A 77 2.38 -4.54 0.79
C PRO A 77 2.63 -3.95 2.18
N VAL A 78 2.37 -4.73 3.22
CA VAL A 78 2.62 -4.31 4.60
C VAL A 78 4.13 -4.34 4.85
N MET A 79 4.65 -3.25 5.41
CA MET A 79 6.04 -3.20 5.85
C MET A 79 6.25 -4.26 6.94
N PRO A 80 7.18 -5.20 6.75
CA PRO A 80 7.43 -6.22 7.76
C PRO A 80 7.93 -5.56 9.05
N ASP A 81 7.32 -5.95 10.18
CA ASP A 81 7.84 -5.63 11.51
C ASP A 81 9.11 -6.45 11.79
N GLU A 82 9.96 -5.96 12.71
CA GLU A 82 11.32 -6.46 12.97
C GLU A 82 11.46 -7.98 13.20
#